data_AF-A8XMB7-F1
#
_entry.id   AF-A8XMB7-F1
#
_cell.length_a   1.000
_cell.length_b   1.000
_cell.length_c   1.000
_cell.angle_alpha   90.00
_cell.angle_beta   90.00
_cell.angle_gamma   90.00
#
_symmetry.space_group_name_H-M   'P 1'
#
loop_
_entity.id
_entity.type
_entity.pdbx_description
1 polymer ?
#
loop_
_entity_poly.entity_id
_entity_poly.type
_entity_poly.pdbx_seq_one_letter_code
_entity_poly.pdbx_strand_id
1 'polypeptide(L)'
;MALQLLKRPRPLPAFKDEEKGIYAQWKIKGFYYRKAGFPKMSVKGVARIRYAKLEVEGKLPHFTVSKQLVNIGYVENVNDDILDIRGCDFRLLIFGVQHVEIIRDWLRFLVIRQRIPHSLMGLPFDWQVKPIRDDQELQLSRISPFHCFKIW
;
A
#
# COMPACT_ATOMS: atom_id res chain seq x y z
N MET A 1 9.62 40.85 1.16
CA MET A 1 8.87 39.92 0.30
C MET A 1 8.67 38.62 1.06
N ALA A 2 7.44 38.29 1.46
CA ALA A 2 7.17 37.02 2.11
C ALA A 2 7.18 35.91 1.05
N LEU A 3 8.08 34.94 1.19
CA LEU A 3 8.05 33.72 0.37
C LEU A 3 6.69 33.05 0.60
N GLN A 4 5.78 33.21 -0.36
CA GLN A 4 4.51 32.53 -0.36
C GLN A 4 4.83 31.05 -0.61
N LEU A 5 5.00 30.28 0.49
CA LEU A 5 5.20 28.84 0.41
C LEU A 5 4.10 28.29 -0.48
N LEU A 6 4.49 27.65 -1.58
CA LEU A 6 3.57 27.00 -2.50
C LEU A 6 2.62 26.13 -1.66
N LYS A 7 1.33 26.52 -1.62
CA LYS A 7 0.32 25.73 -0.94
C LYS A 7 0.37 24.35 -1.54
N ARG A 8 0.57 23.33 -0.69
CA ARG A 8 0.58 21.94 -1.11
C ARG A 8 -0.66 21.71 -1.99
N PRO A 9 -0.53 21.19 -3.21
CA PRO A 9 -1.70 20.79 -3.98
C PRO A 9 -2.46 19.83 -3.07
N ARG A 10 -3.66 20.21 -2.61
CA ARG A 10 -4.53 19.33 -1.85
C ARG A 10 -5.12 18.35 -2.84
N PRO A 11 -4.98 17.04 -2.63
CA PRO A 11 -5.81 16.15 -3.43
C PRO A 11 -6.68 15.26 -2.52
N LEU A 12 -6.45 15.23 -1.19
CA LEU A 12 -6.96 14.15 -0.35
C LEU A 12 -8.36 14.50 0.15
N PRO A 13 -9.31 13.54 0.13
CA PRO A 13 -10.56 13.73 0.85
C PRO A 13 -10.24 14.04 2.31
N ALA A 14 -10.87 15.08 2.85
CA ALA A 14 -10.68 15.45 4.26
C ALA A 14 -11.13 14.28 5.13
N PHE A 15 -10.17 13.59 5.76
CA PHE A 15 -10.49 12.53 6.72
C PHE A 15 -10.90 13.18 8.04
N LYS A 16 -11.91 12.63 8.71
CA LYS A 16 -12.44 13.16 9.98
C LYS A 16 -11.40 13.23 11.12
N ASP A 17 -10.30 12.50 10.98
CA ASP A 17 -9.22 12.39 11.97
C ASP A 17 -7.88 12.82 11.34
N GLU A 18 -7.71 14.12 11.06
CA GLU A 18 -6.43 14.69 10.57
C GLU A 18 -5.34 14.64 11.66
N GLU A 19 -4.82 13.45 11.95
CA GLU A 19 -3.57 13.29 12.70
C GLU A 19 -2.40 13.78 11.85
N LYS A 20 -1.48 14.54 12.47
CA LYS A 20 -0.26 15.03 11.81
C LYS A 20 0.51 13.86 11.18
N GLY A 21 0.79 13.97 9.89
CA GLY A 21 1.58 12.98 9.16
C GLY A 21 0.78 11.87 8.49
N ILE A 22 -0.53 11.75 8.72
CA ILE A 22 -1.37 10.86 7.91
C ILE A 22 -1.76 11.58 6.63
N TYR A 23 -1.38 11.00 5.49
CA TYR A 23 -1.77 11.50 4.18
C TYR A 23 -3.01 10.80 3.66
N ALA A 24 -3.20 9.51 3.90
CA ALA A 24 -4.40 8.82 3.48
C ALA A 24 -4.77 7.72 4.47
N GLN A 25 -6.06 7.45 4.65
CA GLN A 25 -6.52 6.35 5.50
C GLN A 25 -7.81 5.76 4.92
N TRP A 26 -7.88 4.43 4.79
CA TRP A 26 -9.07 3.75 4.35
C TRP A 26 -9.25 2.41 5.07
N LYS A 27 -10.50 1.99 5.18
CA LYS A 27 -10.86 0.70 5.76
C LYS A 27 -10.67 -0.41 4.72
N ILE A 28 -10.28 -1.59 5.19
CA ILE A 28 -10.05 -2.75 4.35
C ILE A 28 -10.73 -3.98 4.97
N LYS A 29 -11.26 -4.89 4.14
CA LYS A 29 -11.87 -6.14 4.62
C LYS A 29 -10.80 -7.09 5.18
N GLY A 30 -9.62 -7.08 4.60
CA GLY A 30 -8.48 -7.86 5.07
C GLY A 30 -7.26 -7.61 4.21
N PHE A 31 -6.14 -8.20 4.59
CA PHE A 31 -4.94 -8.19 3.78
C PHE A 31 -4.12 -9.46 3.98
N TYR A 32 -3.41 -9.81 2.93
CA TYR A 32 -2.43 -10.88 2.89
C TYR A 32 -1.05 -10.26 2.70
N TYR A 33 -0.10 -10.65 3.53
CA TYR A 33 1.27 -10.18 3.49
C TYR A 33 2.22 -11.37 3.43
N ARG A 34 3.12 -11.34 2.44
CA ARG A 34 4.19 -12.30 2.31
C ARG A 34 5.52 -11.56 2.27
N LYS A 35 6.46 -11.99 3.11
CA LYS A 35 7.87 -11.64 3.08
C LYS A 35 8.62 -12.96 3.21
N ALA A 36 9.67 -13.18 2.40
CA ALA A 36 10.44 -14.42 2.30
C ALA A 36 10.20 -15.42 3.45
N GLY A 37 9.31 -16.41 3.21
CA GLY A 37 8.84 -17.35 4.24
C GLY A 37 7.31 -17.38 4.38
N PHE A 38 6.84 -17.51 5.63
CA PHE A 38 5.44 -17.75 5.96
C PHE A 38 4.54 -16.54 5.66
N PRO A 39 3.43 -16.74 4.93
CA PRO A 39 2.45 -15.69 4.73
C PRO A 39 1.71 -15.36 6.02
N LYS A 40 1.36 -14.09 6.18
CA LYS A 40 0.52 -13.57 7.26
C LYS A 40 -0.75 -13.01 6.66
N MET A 41 -1.88 -13.25 7.29
CA MET A 41 -3.16 -12.72 6.84
C MET A 41 -3.94 -12.19 8.05
N SER A 42 -4.53 -11.01 7.91
CA SER A 42 -5.50 -10.49 8.88
C SER A 42 -6.76 -10.04 8.18
N VAL A 43 -7.85 -10.16 8.90
CA VAL A 43 -9.15 -9.62 8.53
C VAL A 43 -9.47 -8.34 9.31
N LYS A 44 -10.43 -7.56 8.81
CA LYS A 44 -10.93 -6.29 9.36
C LYS A 44 -9.80 -5.32 9.71
N GLY A 45 -9.25 -4.64 8.70
CA GLY A 45 -8.07 -3.79 8.86
C GLY A 45 -8.29 -2.33 8.49
N VAL A 46 -7.23 -1.56 8.68
CA VAL A 46 -7.10 -0.18 8.21
C VAL A 46 -5.77 -0.05 7.49
N ALA A 47 -5.80 0.48 6.28
CA ALA A 47 -4.60 0.88 5.55
C ALA A 47 -4.46 2.39 5.65
N ARG A 48 -3.26 2.87 5.95
CA ARG A 48 -2.95 4.28 6.07
C ARG A 48 -1.59 4.60 5.47
N ILE A 49 -1.46 5.79 4.90
CA ILE A 49 -0.18 6.34 4.45
C ILE A 49 0.25 7.35 5.49
N ARG A 50 1.27 7.01 6.26
CA ARG A 50 1.84 7.86 7.30
C ARG A 50 3.24 8.29 6.89
N TYR A 51 3.43 9.59 6.67
CA TYR A 51 4.65 10.18 6.11
C TYR A 51 5.05 9.50 4.78
N ALA A 52 6.21 8.85 4.75
CA ALA A 52 6.71 8.11 3.60
C ALA A 52 6.50 6.59 3.72
N LYS A 53 5.56 6.15 4.57
CA LYS A 53 5.28 4.73 4.84
C LYS A 53 3.83 4.39 4.53
N LEU A 54 3.63 3.22 3.92
CA LEU A 54 2.36 2.52 3.87
C LEU A 54 2.28 1.62 5.11
N GLU A 55 1.28 1.85 5.95
CA GLU A 55 1.00 1.07 7.15
C GLU A 55 -0.35 0.36 6.96
N VAL A 56 -0.37 -0.96 7.16
CA VAL A 56 -1.58 -1.76 7.13
C VAL A 56 -1.70 -2.51 8.44
N GLU A 57 -2.79 -2.24 9.14
CA GLU A 57 -3.09 -2.80 10.46
C GLU A 57 -4.28 -3.73 10.37
N GLY A 58 -4.15 -4.90 10.96
CA GLY A 58 -5.18 -5.92 11.07
C GLY A 58 -5.73 -6.03 12.47
N LYS A 59 -6.99 -6.44 12.62
CA LYS A 59 -7.59 -6.70 13.95
C LYS A 59 -7.61 -8.18 14.32
N LEU A 60 -7.66 -9.08 13.34
CA LEU A 60 -7.92 -10.51 13.57
C LEU A 60 -7.14 -11.38 12.55
N PRO A 61 -5.99 -11.97 12.93
CA PRO A 61 -5.18 -11.69 14.11
C PRO A 61 -4.60 -10.26 14.08
N HIS A 62 -4.37 -9.66 15.26
CA HIS A 62 -3.81 -8.31 15.32
C HIS A 62 -2.33 -8.32 14.92
N PHE A 63 -2.02 -7.68 13.78
CA PHE A 63 -0.66 -7.36 13.40
C PHE A 63 -0.61 -6.16 12.45
N THR A 64 0.55 -5.52 12.43
CA THR A 64 0.79 -4.34 11.61
C THR A 64 1.96 -4.60 10.66
N VAL A 65 1.78 -4.21 9.41
CA VAL A 65 2.81 -4.21 8.37
C VAL A 65 3.10 -2.78 7.99
N SER A 66 4.37 -2.37 8.00
CA SER A 66 4.80 -1.05 7.56
C SER A 66 5.87 -1.20 6.48
N LYS A 67 5.70 -0.49 5.36
CA LYS A 67 6.62 -0.48 4.23
C LYS A 67 6.88 0.94 3.76
N GLN A 68 8.14 1.26 3.49
CA GLN A 68 8.48 2.55 2.91
C GLN A 68 7.98 2.63 1.47
N LEU A 69 7.42 3.78 1.09
CA LEU A 69 6.87 3.98 -0.25
C LEU A 69 7.94 3.82 -1.34
N VAL A 70 9.19 4.20 -1.06
CA VAL A 70 10.30 4.06 -2.02
C VAL A 70 10.62 2.59 -2.35
N ASN A 71 10.30 1.66 -1.43
CA ASN A 71 10.54 0.22 -1.60
C ASN A 71 9.39 -0.50 -2.31
N ILE A 72 8.26 0.18 -2.52
CA ILE A 72 7.15 -0.37 -3.31
C ILE A 72 7.58 -0.29 -4.77
N GLY A 73 7.73 -1.44 -5.42
CA GLY A 73 8.10 -1.57 -6.83
C GLY A 73 6.91 -1.45 -7.77
N TYR A 74 5.80 -2.08 -7.40
CA TYR A 74 4.62 -2.25 -8.25
C TYR A 74 3.33 -2.11 -7.45
N VAL A 75 2.32 -1.49 -8.05
CA VAL A 75 0.98 -1.31 -7.47
C VAL A 75 -0.02 -1.52 -8.58
N GLU A 76 -0.88 -2.53 -8.48
CA GLU A 76 -1.94 -2.82 -9.44
C GLU A 76 -3.25 -3.15 -8.73
N ASN A 77 -4.34 -3.01 -9.47
CA ASN A 77 -5.58 -3.67 -9.14
C ASN A 77 -5.68 -4.98 -9.92
N VAL A 78 -5.98 -6.09 -9.23
CA VAL A 78 -6.20 -7.39 -9.89
C VAL A 78 -7.67 -7.57 -10.27
N ASN A 79 -8.57 -7.10 -9.41
CA ASN A 79 -10.03 -7.05 -9.58
C ASN A 79 -10.55 -5.69 -9.07
N ASP A 80 -11.87 -5.47 -9.09
CA ASP A 80 -12.50 -4.22 -8.62
C ASP A 80 -12.33 -3.94 -7.12
N ASP A 81 -11.89 -4.93 -6.33
CA ASP A 81 -11.79 -4.84 -4.86
C ASP A 81 -10.44 -5.24 -4.27
N ILE A 82 -9.46 -5.64 -5.10
CA ILE A 82 -8.15 -6.15 -4.67
C ILE A 82 -7.03 -5.25 -5.16
N LEU A 83 -6.25 -4.72 -4.22
CA LEU A 83 -5.04 -3.95 -4.48
C LEU A 83 -3.80 -4.84 -4.22
N ASP A 84 -3.01 -5.10 -5.26
CA ASP A 84 -1.75 -5.85 -5.21
C ASP A 84 -0.56 -4.89 -5.19
N ILE A 85 0.21 -4.94 -4.11
CA ILE A 85 1.35 -4.08 -3.85
C ILE A 85 2.57 -4.96 -3.69
N ARG A 86 3.58 -4.78 -4.56
CA ARG A 86 4.80 -5.58 -4.57
C ARG A 86 6.03 -4.72 -4.36
N GLY A 87 6.99 -5.25 -3.62
CA GLY A 87 8.38 -4.79 -3.61
C GLY A 87 9.32 -5.93 -3.95
N CYS A 88 10.62 -5.71 -3.89
CA CYS A 88 11.60 -6.75 -4.24
C CYS A 88 11.55 -7.97 -3.30
N ASP A 89 11.23 -7.76 -2.02
CA ASP A 89 11.25 -8.79 -0.96
C ASP A 89 9.88 -9.06 -0.32
N PHE A 90 8.82 -8.41 -0.78
CA PHE A 90 7.49 -8.53 -0.19
C PHE A 90 6.37 -8.41 -1.21
N ARG A 91 5.23 -9.01 -0.85
CA ARG A 91 3.95 -8.84 -1.54
C ARG A 91 2.85 -8.61 -0.53
N LEU A 92 2.00 -7.63 -0.81
CA LEU A 92 0.90 -7.20 0.04
C LEU A 92 -0.36 -7.11 -0.82
N LEU A 93 -1.34 -7.96 -0.52
CA LEU A 93 -2.66 -7.93 -1.14
C LEU A 93 -3.64 -7.33 -0.15
N ILE A 94 -4.36 -6.30 -0.56
CA ILE A 94 -5.37 -5.63 0.26
C ILE A 94 -6.74 -5.90 -0.36
N PHE A 95 -7.66 -6.42 0.43
CA PHE A 95 -8.99 -6.85 -0.01
C PHE A 95 -10.09 -5.92 0.47
N GLY A 96 -11.14 -5.78 -0.34
CA GLY A 96 -12.33 -5.00 0.00
C GLY A 96 -12.07 -3.50 0.07
N VAL A 97 -11.23 -3.01 -0.84
CA VAL A 97 -10.93 -1.58 -0.98
C VAL A 97 -12.03 -0.93 -1.81
N GLN A 98 -12.70 0.10 -1.27
CA GLN A 98 -13.65 0.89 -2.05
C GLN A 98 -12.90 1.81 -3.01
N HIS A 99 -13.33 1.86 -4.28
CA HIS A 99 -12.67 2.65 -5.34
C HIS A 99 -11.19 2.30 -5.51
N VAL A 100 -10.90 1.01 -5.75
CA VAL A 100 -9.52 0.48 -5.83
C VAL A 100 -8.65 1.21 -6.84
N GLU A 101 -9.20 1.60 -7.99
CA GLU A 101 -8.47 2.29 -9.06
C GLU A 101 -7.97 3.67 -8.63
N ILE A 102 -8.82 4.42 -7.93
CA ILE A 102 -8.45 5.72 -7.37
C ILE A 102 -7.30 5.51 -6.38
N ILE A 103 -7.44 4.58 -5.43
CA ILE A 103 -6.41 4.33 -4.41
C ILE A 103 -5.10 3.82 -5.05
N ARG A 104 -5.18 3.01 -6.11
CA ARG A 104 -4.03 2.53 -6.89
C ARG A 104 -3.25 3.70 -7.48
N ASP A 105 -3.91 4.56 -8.26
CA ASP A 105 -3.25 5.67 -8.96
C ASP A 105 -2.68 6.70 -8.00
N TRP A 106 -3.39 6.90 -6.90
CA TRP A 106 -2.93 7.69 -5.77
C TRP A 106 -1.67 7.15 -5.11
N LEU A 107 -1.64 5.86 -4.81
CA LEU A 107 -0.49 5.22 -4.20
C LEU A 107 0.71 5.27 -5.15
N ARG A 108 0.52 5.04 -6.45
CA ARG A 108 1.56 5.20 -7.49
C ARG A 108 2.13 6.61 -7.49
N PHE A 109 1.28 7.63 -7.48
CA PHE A 109 1.73 9.02 -7.42
C PHE A 109 2.57 9.30 -6.17
N LEU A 110 2.14 8.81 -5.00
CA LEU A 110 2.87 9.00 -3.74
C LEU A 110 4.21 8.26 -3.73
N VAL A 111 4.29 7.07 -4.32
CA VAL A 111 5.55 6.32 -4.49
C VAL A 111 6.52 7.13 -5.36
N ILE A 112 6.09 7.59 -6.54
CA ILE A 112 6.93 8.40 -7.44
C ILE A 112 7.40 9.67 -6.74
N ARG A 113 6.50 10.37 -6.04
CA ARG A 113 6.82 11.58 -5.28
C ARG A 113 7.94 11.36 -4.26
N GLN A 114 8.03 10.18 -3.64
CA GLN A 114 9.12 9.87 -2.71
C GLN A 114 10.40 9.39 -3.39
N ARG A 115 10.29 8.79 -4.59
CA ARG A 115 11.46 8.35 -5.36
C ARG A 115 12.25 9.51 -5.95
N ILE A 116 11.61 10.62 -6.32
CA ILE A 116 12.30 11.82 -6.85
C ILE A 116 13.39 12.32 -5.89
N PRO A 117 13.08 12.71 -4.62
CA PRO A 117 14.11 13.16 -3.70
C PRO A 117 15.12 12.05 -3.37
N HIS A 118 14.69 10.79 -3.28
CA HIS A 118 15.59 9.65 -3.08
C HIS A 118 16.65 9.53 -4.18
N SER A 119 16.23 9.70 -5.44
CA SER A 119 17.11 9.71 -6.62
C SER A 119 18.05 10.92 -6.61
N LEU A 120 17.55 12.10 -6.27
CA LEU A 120 18.36 13.33 -6.19
C LEU A 120 19.47 13.22 -5.13
N MET A 121 19.22 12.48 -4.05
CA MET A 121 20.21 12.19 -3.02
C MET A 121 21.19 11.07 -3.40
N GLY A 122 21.06 10.46 -4.59
CA GLY A 122 21.93 9.37 -5.03
C GLY A 122 21.79 8.07 -4.23
N LEU A 123 20.67 7.89 -3.52
CA LEU A 123 20.45 6.69 -2.72
C LEU A 123 20.02 5.52 -3.62
N PRO A 124 20.57 4.30 -3.40
CA PRO A 124 20.25 3.15 -4.23
C PRO A 124 18.84 2.62 -3.94
N PHE A 125 18.08 2.31 -4.98
CA PHE A 125 16.78 1.69 -4.86
C PHE A 125 16.88 0.19 -4.58
N ASP A 126 15.86 -0.38 -3.92
CA ASP A 126 15.84 -1.80 -3.57
C ASP A 126 16.03 -2.72 -4.79
N TRP A 127 15.48 -2.36 -5.96
CA TRP A 127 15.64 -3.15 -7.20
C TRP A 127 17.03 -3.05 -7.85
N GLN A 128 17.86 -2.08 -7.43
CA GLN A 128 19.26 -2.00 -7.87
C GLN A 128 20.17 -2.89 -7.02
N VAL A 129 19.78 -3.17 -5.78
CA VAL A 129 20.60 -3.90 -4.80
C VAL A 129 20.13 -5.33 -4.53
N LYS A 130 18.87 -5.66 -4.83
CA LYS A 130 18.26 -6.96 -4.55
C LYS A 130 17.59 -7.53 -5.81
N PRO A 131 17.74 -8.84 -6.08
CA PRO A 131 16.94 -9.50 -7.10
C PRO A 131 15.46 -9.50 -6.71
N ILE A 132 14.57 -9.42 -7.70
CA ILE A 132 13.12 -9.57 -7.51
C ILE A 132 12.84 -11.04 -7.20
N ARG A 133 12.26 -11.33 -6.04
CA ARG A 133 12.07 -12.72 -5.57
C ARG A 133 10.66 -13.28 -5.77
N ASP A 134 9.64 -12.45 -5.95
CA ASP A 134 8.24 -12.88 -5.90
C ASP A 134 7.42 -12.23 -7.03
N ASP A 135 7.83 -12.49 -8.28
CA ASP A 135 7.17 -11.95 -9.49
C ASP A 135 6.13 -12.91 -10.11
N GLN A 136 5.85 -14.03 -9.44
CA GLN A 136 4.86 -14.99 -9.94
C GLN A 136 3.47 -14.34 -9.98
N GLU A 137 2.76 -14.56 -11.09
CA GLU A 137 1.35 -14.20 -11.19
C GLU A 137 0.54 -14.92 -10.12
N LEU A 138 -0.41 -14.21 -9.50
CA LEU A 138 -1.32 -14.86 -8.57
C LEU A 138 -2.27 -15.74 -9.37
N GLN A 139 -2.14 -17.05 -9.20
CA GLN A 139 -3.22 -17.99 -9.46
C GLN A 139 -4.27 -17.82 -8.35
N LEU A 140 -5.03 -16.71 -8.37
CA LEU A 140 -6.23 -16.58 -7.54
C LEU A 140 -7.22 -17.60 -8.06
N SER A 141 -7.24 -18.81 -7.48
CA SER A 141 -8.31 -19.76 -7.76
C SER A 141 -9.64 -19.07 -7.41
N ARG A 142 -10.63 -19.17 -8.29
CA ARG A 142 -12.03 -18.73 -8.01
C ARG A 142 -12.62 -19.36 -6.74
N ILE A 143 -11.91 -20.31 -6.12
CA ILE A 143 -12.29 -21.16 -4.99
C ILE A 143 -11.41 -20.86 -3.74
N SER A 144 -10.56 -19.84 -3.79
CA SER A 144 -9.70 -19.42 -2.67
C SER A 144 -10.53 -19.04 -1.41
N PRO A 145 -10.01 -19.19 -0.17
CA PRO A 145 -10.76 -19.08 1.10
C PRO A 145 -11.44 -17.73 1.37
N PHE A 146 -11.31 -16.77 0.43
CA PHE A 146 -11.88 -15.43 0.47
C PHE A 146 -13.37 -15.37 0.10
N HIS A 147 -14.02 -16.50 -0.24
CA HIS A 147 -15.48 -16.50 -0.42
C HIS A 147 -16.25 -16.17 0.87
N CYS A 148 -15.60 -16.27 2.04
CA CYS A 148 -16.13 -15.79 3.33
C CYS A 148 -16.25 -14.25 3.43
N PHE A 149 -15.74 -13.47 2.47
CA PHE A 149 -15.90 -12.01 2.44
C PHE A 149 -17.08 -11.52 1.58
N LYS A 150 -17.87 -12.46 1.03
CA LYS A 150 -19.14 -12.22 0.32
C LYS A 150 -20.39 -12.46 1.19
N ILE A 151 -20.24 -12.52 2.51
CA ILE A 151 -21.38 -12.60 3.44
C ILE A 151 -21.40 -11.33 4.29
N TRP A 152 -22.07 -10.32 3.75
CA TRP A 152 -23.02 -9.36 4.35
C TRP A 152 -23.24 -8.21 3.37
#